data_AF-A0A5C9C4L4-F1
#
_entry.id   AF-A0A5C9C4L4-F1
#
_cell.length_a   1.000
_cell.length_b   1.000
_cell.length_c   1.000
_cell.angle_alpha   90.00
_cell.angle_beta   90.00
_cell.angle_gamma   90.00
#
_symmetry.space_group_name_H-M   'P 1'
#
loop_
_entity.id
_entity.type
_entity.pdbx_description
1 polymer ?
#
loop_
_entity_poly.entity_id
_entity_poly.type
_entity_poly.pdbx_seq_one_letter_code
_entity_poly.pdbx_strand_id
1 'polypeptide(L)'
;MKEEIFGPLLPILTFNTMEEAKAIIAQNPNPLAFYVFTSSSAKEKAWVNAIPAGGTCVNTASLHLTNPNLPFGGRGFSGTGAYHGKYSFDTFSHKKAVMKTPTWFDPALKYPPFTGKLKLLKWLVG
;
A
#
# COMPACT_ATOMS: atom_id res chain seq x y z
N MET A 1 -16.12 9.49 18.79
CA MET A 1 -16.29 10.22 17.51
C MET A 1 -16.98 9.26 16.55
N LYS A 2 -18.20 9.58 16.12
CA LYS A 2 -19.09 8.62 15.41
C LYS A 2 -19.03 8.74 13.89
N GLU A 3 -18.70 9.92 13.39
CA GLU A 3 -18.74 10.27 11.97
C GLU A 3 -17.61 11.24 11.63
N GLU A 4 -17.36 11.40 10.34
CA GLU A 4 -16.42 12.39 9.82
C GLU A 4 -16.95 13.81 10.05
N ILE A 5 -16.11 14.68 10.61
CA ILE A 5 -16.52 16.03 11.03
C ILE A 5 -16.78 16.95 9.82
N PHE A 6 -15.91 16.89 8.82
CA PHE A 6 -15.94 17.72 7.59
C PHE A 6 -16.29 19.21 7.82
N GLY A 7 -15.78 19.78 8.92
CA GLY A 7 -16.15 21.11 9.41
C GLY A 7 -15.12 21.67 10.40
N PRO A 8 -15.32 22.89 10.91
CA PRO A 8 -14.31 23.65 11.66
C PRO A 8 -14.20 23.24 13.13
N LEU A 9 -14.38 21.96 13.44
CA LEU A 9 -14.24 21.40 14.79
C LEU A 9 -13.02 20.47 14.85
N LEU A 10 -12.17 20.65 15.86
CA LEU A 10 -10.98 19.83 16.10
C LEU A 10 -10.98 19.24 17.52
N PRO A 11 -11.59 18.06 17.73
CA PRO A 11 -11.60 17.39 19.03
C PRO A 11 -10.19 16.97 19.45
N ILE A 12 -9.86 17.21 20.72
CA ILE A 12 -8.59 16.81 21.33
C ILE A 12 -8.85 15.68 22.31
N LEU A 13 -8.24 14.52 22.06
CA LEU A 13 -8.31 13.34 22.93
C LEU A 13 -6.90 13.08 23.46
N THR A 14 -6.76 12.97 24.79
CA THR A 14 -5.50 12.64 25.44
C THR A 14 -5.33 11.12 25.57
N PHE A 15 -4.09 10.66 25.57
CA PHE A 15 -3.72 9.27 25.82
C PHE A 15 -2.38 9.23 26.55
N ASN A 16 -2.13 8.17 27.32
CA ASN A 16 -0.86 7.96 28.03
C ASN A 16 0.02 6.93 27.33
N THR A 17 -0.58 5.98 26.63
CA THR A 17 0.12 4.87 25.97
C THR A 17 -0.20 4.78 24.48
N MET A 18 0.68 4.14 23.71
CA MET A 18 0.45 3.91 22.29
C MET A 18 -0.78 3.02 22.06
N GLU A 19 -1.02 2.08 22.96
CA GLU A 19 -2.12 1.14 22.97
C GLU A 19 -3.46 1.85 23.15
N GLU A 20 -3.54 2.82 24.07
CA GLU A 20 -4.73 3.66 24.25
C GLU A 20 -5.07 4.45 22.98
N ALA A 21 -4.08 5.13 22.39
CA ALA A 21 -4.30 5.87 21.15
C ALA A 21 -4.67 4.95 19.98
N LYS A 22 -4.04 3.77 19.88
CA LYS A 22 -4.44 2.74 18.90
C LYS A 22 -5.88 2.30 19.07
N ALA A 23 -6.35 2.10 20.31
CA ALA A 23 -7.73 1.73 20.58
C ALA A 23 -8.72 2.82 20.14
N ILE A 24 -8.36 4.10 20.31
CA ILE A 24 -9.15 5.24 19.79
C ILE A 24 -9.20 5.21 18.26
N ILE A 25 -8.05 5.08 17.60
CA ILE A 25 -7.95 5.03 16.13
C ILE A 25 -8.73 3.82 15.56
N ALA A 26 -8.67 2.67 16.23
CA ALA A 26 -9.33 1.45 15.81
C ALA A 26 -10.87 1.54 15.76
N GLN A 27 -11.48 2.54 16.41
CA GLN A 27 -12.92 2.81 16.27
C GLN A 27 -13.31 3.27 14.87
N ASN A 28 -12.37 3.85 14.11
CA ASN A 28 -12.54 4.29 12.73
C ASN A 28 -11.32 3.86 11.89
N PRO A 29 -11.21 2.56 11.56
CA PRO A 29 -10.00 2.01 10.97
C PRO A 29 -9.80 2.42 9.51
N ASN A 30 -8.55 2.39 9.05
CA ASN A 30 -8.12 2.70 7.68
C ASN A 30 -8.48 4.13 7.20
N PRO A 31 -8.08 5.18 7.94
CA PRO A 31 -8.29 6.56 7.50
C PRO A 31 -7.56 6.84 6.19
N LEU A 32 -8.05 7.85 5.45
CA LEU A 32 -7.38 8.31 4.22
C LEU A 32 -5.98 8.85 4.53
N ALA A 33 -5.85 9.62 5.61
CA ALA A 33 -4.58 10.17 6.06
C ALA A 33 -4.35 9.95 7.55
N PHE A 34 -3.10 9.69 7.92
CA PHE A 34 -2.63 9.66 9.31
C PHE A 34 -1.47 10.64 9.49
N TYR A 35 -1.44 11.37 10.60
CA TYR A 35 -0.42 12.37 10.87
C TYR A 35 0.21 12.12 12.23
N VAL A 36 1.54 12.11 12.29
CA VAL A 36 2.30 11.98 13.53
C VAL A 36 3.23 13.19 13.69
N PHE A 37 3.18 13.83 14.85
CA PHE A 37 4.06 14.95 15.20
C PHE A 37 4.98 14.50 16.33
N THR A 38 6.29 14.43 16.05
CA THR A 38 7.31 13.93 16.98
C THR A 38 8.71 14.36 16.52
N SER A 39 9.59 14.63 17.47
CA SER A 39 11.03 14.79 17.23
C SER A 39 11.82 13.48 17.40
N SER A 40 11.18 12.42 17.93
CA SER A 40 11.79 11.11 18.13
C SER A 40 11.59 10.22 16.90
N SER A 41 12.68 9.87 16.22
CA SER A 41 12.66 8.93 15.09
C SER A 41 12.18 7.52 15.48
N ALA A 42 12.40 7.11 16.73
CA ALA A 42 11.89 5.83 17.24
C ALA A 42 10.35 5.85 17.31
N LYS A 43 9.76 6.93 17.83
CA LYS A 43 8.30 7.11 17.86
C LYS A 43 7.71 7.24 16.46
N GLU A 44 8.37 7.99 15.59
CA GLU A 44 7.97 8.13 14.18
C GLU A 44 7.84 6.75 13.52
N LYS A 45 8.92 5.96 13.55
CA LYS A 45 8.94 4.61 12.97
C LYS A 45 7.90 3.69 13.60
N ALA A 46 7.73 3.76 14.92
CA ALA A 46 6.73 2.97 15.63
C ALA A 46 5.31 3.29 15.14
N TRP A 47 4.93 4.57 15.07
CA TRP A 47 3.61 5.01 14.63
C TRP A 47 3.34 4.72 13.15
N VAL A 48 4.29 5.04 12.26
CA VAL A 48 4.16 4.82 10.82
C VAL A 48 3.97 3.33 10.50
N ASN A 49 4.69 2.44 11.18
CA ASN A 49 4.54 1.00 10.96
C ASN A 49 3.25 0.42 11.59
N ALA A 50 2.74 1.07 12.63
CA ALA A 50 1.65 0.52 13.42
C ALA A 50 0.25 0.93 12.94
N ILE A 51 0.11 2.05 12.21
CA ILE A 51 -1.18 2.59 11.80
C ILE A 51 -1.35 2.47 10.28
N PRO A 52 -2.25 1.58 9.81
CA PRO A 52 -2.64 1.52 8.41
C PRO A 52 -3.42 2.78 8.00
N ALA A 53 -3.00 3.45 6.92
CA ALA A 53 -3.69 4.59 6.32
C ALA A 53 -3.47 4.60 4.79
N GLY A 54 -4.19 5.48 4.07
CA GLY A 54 -3.93 5.74 2.65
C GLY A 54 -2.60 6.47 2.44
N GLY A 55 -2.38 7.55 3.19
CA GLY A 55 -1.12 8.29 3.23
C GLY A 55 -0.76 8.74 4.64
N THR A 56 0.53 9.01 4.88
CA THR A 56 1.03 9.47 6.18
C THR A 56 1.95 10.67 6.01
N CYS A 57 1.84 11.65 6.91
CA CYS A 57 2.85 12.69 7.08
C CYS A 57 3.45 12.65 8.49
N VAL A 58 4.73 12.99 8.56
CA VAL A 58 5.44 13.23 9.81
C VAL A 58 5.72 14.73 9.92
N ASN A 59 5.35 15.34 11.04
CA ASN A 59 5.56 16.76 11.34
C ASN A 59 4.92 17.74 10.33
N THR A 60 3.93 17.30 9.57
CA THR A 60 3.08 18.13 8.72
C THR A 60 1.74 17.43 8.50
N ALA A 61 0.77 18.14 7.93
CA ALA A 61 -0.53 17.60 7.55
C ALA A 61 -0.84 18.00 6.09
N SER A 62 -1.56 17.13 5.38
CA SER A 62 -2.02 17.32 4.01
C SER A 62 -0.94 17.42 2.91
N LEU A 63 0.28 17.89 3.19
CA LEU A 63 1.29 18.17 2.15
C LEU A 63 1.70 16.98 1.28
N HIS A 64 1.53 15.72 1.72
CA HIS A 64 1.77 14.56 0.87
C HIS A 64 0.93 14.58 -0.42
N LEU A 65 -0.25 15.21 -0.41
CA LEU A 65 -1.11 15.34 -1.58
C LEU A 65 -0.49 16.22 -2.69
N THR A 66 0.41 17.14 -2.35
CA THR A 66 0.98 18.07 -3.34
C THR A 66 2.16 17.47 -4.09
N ASN A 67 2.64 16.28 -3.69
CA ASN A 67 3.74 15.61 -4.36
C ASN A 67 3.21 14.63 -5.43
N PRO A 68 3.34 14.94 -6.73
CA PRO A 68 2.82 14.09 -7.81
C PRO A 68 3.55 12.74 -7.94
N ASN A 69 4.69 12.58 -7.26
CA ASN A 69 5.45 11.32 -7.22
C ASN A 69 4.99 10.38 -6.10
N LEU A 70 4.04 10.79 -5.26
CA LEU A 70 3.42 9.92 -4.27
C LEU A 70 2.05 9.46 -4.78
N PRO A 71 1.69 8.17 -4.63
CA PRO A 71 0.34 7.72 -4.91
C PRO A 71 -0.61 8.31 -3.88
N PHE A 72 -1.72 8.89 -4.33
CA PHE A 72 -2.79 9.36 -3.46
C PHE A 72 -4.03 8.49 -3.64
N GLY A 73 -4.46 7.87 -2.55
CA GLY A 73 -5.57 6.92 -2.51
C GLY A 73 -5.82 6.40 -1.11
N GLY A 74 -7.03 5.89 -0.88
CA GLY A 74 -7.43 5.29 0.39
C GLY A 74 -7.11 3.81 0.49
N ARG A 75 -7.48 3.21 1.64
CA ARG A 75 -7.58 1.75 1.79
C ARG A 75 -8.83 1.40 2.60
N GLY A 76 -9.44 0.26 2.31
CA GLY A 76 -10.63 -0.18 3.03
C GLY A 76 -11.76 0.86 2.91
N PHE A 77 -12.29 1.32 4.04
CA PHE A 77 -13.40 2.29 4.04
C PHE A 77 -13.03 3.69 3.53
N SER A 78 -11.74 4.05 3.48
CA SER A 78 -11.31 5.33 2.88
C SER A 78 -11.14 5.28 1.35
N GLY A 79 -11.29 4.09 0.73
CA GLY A 79 -11.25 3.92 -0.72
C GLY A 79 -10.33 2.79 -1.19
N THR A 80 -10.25 2.62 -2.51
CA THR A 80 -9.41 1.61 -3.18
C THR A 80 -8.77 2.20 -4.43
N GLY A 81 -7.56 1.76 -4.75
CA GLY A 81 -6.78 2.32 -5.86
C GLY A 81 -6.06 3.62 -5.44
N ALA A 82 -5.25 4.15 -6.35
CA ALA A 82 -4.51 5.39 -6.13
C ALA A 82 -4.17 6.07 -7.45
N TYR A 83 -4.11 7.40 -7.45
CA TYR A 83 -3.76 8.21 -8.61
C TYR A 83 -2.65 9.23 -8.23
N HIS A 84 -2.49 10.29 -9.03
CA HIS A 84 -1.39 11.27 -9.11
C HIS A 84 -0.30 10.91 -10.11
N GLY A 85 0.18 11.91 -10.85
CA GLY A 85 1.29 11.78 -11.79
C GLY A 85 1.22 10.51 -12.63
N LYS A 86 2.25 9.67 -12.50
CA LYS A 86 2.34 8.36 -13.17
C LYS A 86 1.25 7.38 -12.71
N TYR A 87 0.85 7.41 -11.44
CA TYR A 87 -0.19 6.52 -10.90
C TYR A 87 -1.56 6.78 -11.53
N SER A 88 -1.86 8.02 -11.93
CA SER A 88 -3.05 8.31 -12.75
C SER A 88 -2.99 7.60 -14.10
N PHE A 89 -1.85 7.72 -14.81
CA PHE A 89 -1.67 7.02 -16.09
C PHE A 89 -1.82 5.50 -15.91
N ASP A 90 -1.17 4.93 -14.91
CA ASP A 90 -1.26 3.50 -14.61
C ASP A 90 -2.69 3.06 -14.27
N THR A 91 -3.46 3.89 -13.57
CA THR A 91 -4.85 3.61 -13.17
C THR A 91 -5.80 3.58 -14.38
N PHE A 92 -5.60 4.50 -15.33
CA PHE A 92 -6.43 4.58 -16.54
C PHE A 92 -5.85 3.79 -17.72
N SER A 93 -4.84 2.96 -17.48
CA SER A 93 -4.20 2.13 -18.51
C SER A 93 -4.35 0.64 -18.22
N HIS A 94 -4.61 -0.14 -19.26
CA HIS A 94 -4.52 -1.60 -19.19
C HIS A 94 -3.07 -2.07 -19.46
N LYS A 95 -2.43 -2.69 -18.47
CA LYS A 95 -1.08 -3.25 -18.60
C LYS A 95 -1.11 -4.58 -19.37
N LYS A 96 -0.96 -4.51 -20.69
CA LYS A 96 -0.95 -5.69 -21.59
C LYS A 96 0.38 -6.45 -21.51
N ALA A 97 0.35 -7.68 -21.01
CA ALA A 97 1.51 -8.58 -21.04
C ALA A 97 1.75 -9.12 -22.47
N VAL A 98 3.01 -9.13 -22.92
CA VAL A 98 3.43 -9.69 -24.21
C VAL A 98 4.69 -10.52 -24.01
N MET A 99 4.64 -11.80 -24.39
CA MET A 99 5.80 -12.69 -24.40
C MET A 99 6.18 -13.02 -25.85
N LYS A 100 7.46 -12.90 -26.18
CA LYS A 100 8.01 -13.27 -27.49
C LYS A 100 9.07 -14.34 -27.29
N THR A 101 8.85 -15.52 -27.85
CA THR A 101 9.83 -16.60 -27.88
C THR A 101 10.51 -16.69 -29.24
N PRO A 102 11.81 -17.00 -29.30
CA PRO A 102 12.47 -17.30 -30.57
C PRO A 102 11.88 -18.57 -31.19
N THR A 103 11.91 -18.66 -32.52
CA THR A 103 11.51 -19.88 -33.25
C THR A 103 12.65 -20.90 -33.36
N TRP A 104 13.90 -20.49 -33.12
CA TRP A 104 15.10 -21.32 -33.30
C TRP A 104 15.48 -22.15 -32.07
N PHE A 105 14.88 -21.87 -30.92
CA PHE A 105 15.12 -22.64 -29.69
C PHE A 105 13.80 -22.94 -29.00
N ASP A 106 13.46 -24.22 -28.98
CA ASP A 106 12.21 -24.70 -28.42
C ASP A 106 12.45 -25.95 -27.57
N PRO A 107 12.62 -25.82 -26.24
CA PRO A 107 12.95 -26.94 -25.38
C PRO A 107 11.89 -28.04 -25.43
N ALA A 108 12.27 -29.23 -25.93
CA ALA A 108 11.39 -30.40 -26.01
C ALA A 108 10.86 -30.89 -24.65
N LEU A 109 11.38 -30.33 -23.55
CA LEU A 109 10.92 -30.58 -22.19
C LEU A 109 9.43 -30.24 -21.99
N LYS A 110 8.91 -29.25 -22.73
CA LYS A 110 7.50 -28.80 -22.60
C LYS A 110 6.50 -29.64 -23.41
N TYR A 111 6.96 -30.63 -24.19
CA TYR A 111 6.10 -31.47 -25.04
C TYR A 111 6.02 -32.94 -24.55
N PRO A 112 4.87 -33.65 -24.74
CA PRO A 112 4.74 -35.08 -24.45
C PRO A 112 5.65 -35.97 -25.33
N PRO A 113 5.97 -37.21 -24.89
CA PRO A 113 5.66 -37.78 -23.58
C PRO A 113 6.57 -37.22 -22.47
N PHE A 114 6.04 -37.13 -21.25
CA PHE A 114 6.73 -36.52 -20.09
C PHE A 114 7.52 -37.51 -19.23
N THR A 115 7.66 -38.75 -19.68
CA THR A 115 8.36 -39.83 -18.98
C THR A 115 9.84 -39.46 -18.76
N GLY A 116 10.32 -39.52 -17.51
CA GLY A 116 11.70 -39.15 -17.14
C GLY A 116 11.98 -37.65 -17.03
N LYS A 117 11.13 -36.78 -17.60
CA LYS A 117 11.28 -35.31 -17.59
C LYS A 117 10.88 -34.65 -16.26
N LEU A 118 10.06 -35.35 -15.45
CA LEU A 118 9.50 -34.81 -14.20
C LEU A 118 10.58 -34.53 -13.12
N LYS A 119 11.63 -35.37 -13.02
CA LYS A 119 12.73 -35.16 -12.07
C LYS A 119 13.54 -33.90 -12.41
N LEU A 120 13.81 -33.69 -13.70
CA LEU A 120 14.52 -32.52 -14.20
C LEU A 120 13.70 -31.23 -14.02
N LEU A 121 12.40 -31.29 -14.30
CA LEU A 121 11.49 -30.16 -14.09
C LEU A 121 11.41 -29.76 -12.61
N LYS A 122 11.27 -30.75 -11.70
CA LYS A 122 11.32 -30.49 -10.25
C LYS A 122 12.66 -29.87 -9.86
N TRP A 123 13.79 -30.45 -10.26
CA TRP A 123 15.09 -29.84 -9.96
C TRP A 123 15.25 -28.39 -10.48
N LEU A 124 14.65 -28.05 -11.63
CA LEU A 124 14.69 -26.69 -12.19
C LEU A 124 13.74 -25.70 -11.51
N VAL A 125 12.62 -26.18 -10.93
CA VAL A 125 11.55 -25.33 -10.37
C VAL A 125 11.53 -25.38 -8.82
N GLY A 126 12.11 -26.40 -8.21
CA GLY A 126 11.96 -26.83 -6.82
C GLY A 126 11.46 -28.28 -6.72
#